data_AF-A0A5F9DRZ6-F1
#
_entry.id   AF-A0A5F9DRZ6-F1
#
_cell.length_a   1.000
_cell.length_b   1.000
_cell.length_c   1.000
_cell.angle_alpha   90.00
_cell.angle_beta   90.00
_cell.angle_gamma   90.00
#
_symmetry.space_group_name_H-M   'P 1'
#
loop_
_entity.id
_entity.type
_entity.pdbx_description
1 polymer ?
#
loop_
_entity_poly.entity_id
_entity_poly.type
_entity_poly.pdbx_seq_one_letter_code
_entity_poly.pdbx_strand_id
1 'polypeptide(L)' 'MKDSRENWREPSLPYPCLETGGSMVNQEHFISMDPKVGQGAVSTLSELAHWFGDKNY' A
#
# COMPACT_ATOMS: atom_id res chain seq x y z
N MET A 1 1.29 -12.97 -0.68
CA MET A 1 2.66 -13.46 -0.36
C MET A 1 2.83 -14.96 -0.45
N LYS A 2 1.75 -15.76 -0.45
CA LYS A 2 1.83 -17.17 -0.82
C LYS A 2 1.91 -17.33 -2.34
N ASP A 3 2.56 -18.38 -2.82
CA ASP A 3 2.58 -18.77 -4.23
C ASP A 3 1.34 -19.61 -4.59
N SER A 4 1.26 -20.08 -5.85
CA SER A 4 0.15 -20.92 -6.33
C SER A 4 0.10 -22.30 -5.69
N ARG A 5 1.15 -22.70 -4.96
CA ARG A 5 1.26 -23.94 -4.19
C ARG A 5 1.09 -23.68 -2.69
N GLU A 6 0.61 -22.49 -2.32
CA GLU A 6 0.39 -22.02 -0.95
C GLU A 6 1.65 -21.88 -0.08
N ASN A 7 2.85 -21.96 -0.68
CA ASN A 7 4.09 -21.75 0.05
C ASN A 7 4.35 -20.26 0.23
N TRP A 8 4.89 -19.89 1.38
CA TRP A 8 5.33 -18.53 1.63
C TRP A 8 6.53 -18.18 0.75
N ARG A 9 6.43 -17.08 -0.01
CA ARG A 9 7.55 -16.55 -0.80
C ARG A 9 8.65 -15.97 0.09
N GLU A 10 8.25 -15.40 1.23
CA GLU A 10 9.08 -14.84 2.29
C GLU A 10 8.41 -15.18 3.63
N PRO A 11 9.15 -15.40 4.74
CA PRO A 11 8.55 -15.69 6.04
C PRO A 11 7.53 -14.62 6.44
N SER A 12 6.37 -15.05 6.95
CA SER A 12 5.39 -14.12 7.52
C SER A 12 5.95 -13.46 8.76
N LEU A 13 5.54 -12.22 9.02
CA LEU A 13 5.91 -11.50 10.24
C LEU A 13 5.44 -12.27 11.49
N PRO A 14 6.14 -12.15 12.64
CA PRO A 14 5.87 -12.97 13.83
C PRO A 14 4.66 -12.51 14.65
N TYR A 15 3.78 -11.71 14.06
CA TYR A 15 2.56 -11.20 14.69
C TYR A 15 1.34 -11.47 13.80
N PRO A 16 0.12 -11.52 14.37
CA PRO A 16 -1.10 -11.80 13.61
C PRO A 16 -1.33 -10.80 12.46
N CYS A 17 -2.05 -11.22 11.43
CA CYS A 17 -2.41 -10.33 10.34
C CYS A 17 -3.12 -9.06 10.84
N LEU A 18 -2.80 -7.93 10.21
CA LEU A 18 -3.46 -6.67 10.49
C LEU A 18 -4.85 -6.71 9.85
N GLU A 19 -5.87 -6.69 10.69
CA GLU A 19 -7.28 -6.77 10.26
C GLU A 19 -8.07 -5.65 10.92
N THR A 20 -9.06 -5.11 10.21
CA THR A 20 -10.02 -4.15 10.75
C THR A 20 -11.41 -4.72 10.57
N GLY A 21 -12.38 -4.37 11.43
CA GLY A 21 -13.74 -4.93 11.39
C GLY A 21 -14.51 -4.76 10.06
N GLY A 22 -14.00 -3.92 9.14
CA GLY A 22 -14.57 -3.72 7.80
C GLY A 22 -13.87 -4.46 6.65
N SER A 23 -12.69 -5.07 6.86
CA SER A 23 -11.97 -5.82 5.82
C SER A 23 -10.78 -6.59 6.41
N MET A 24 -10.65 -7.86 6.03
CA MET A 24 -9.53 -8.72 6.40
C MET A 24 -8.27 -8.45 5.56
N VAL A 25 -8.41 -8.06 4.29
CA VAL A 25 -7.29 -7.74 3.37
C VAL A 25 -7.78 -6.72 2.34
N ASN A 26 -7.23 -5.51 2.35
CA ASN A 26 -7.53 -4.45 1.36
C ASN A 26 -6.25 -3.92 0.68
N GLN A 27 -5.19 -4.73 0.65
CA GLN A 27 -3.87 -4.31 0.19
C GLN A 27 -3.89 -3.84 -1.27
N GLU A 28 -4.70 -4.47 -2.12
CA GLU A 28 -4.88 -4.04 -3.52
C GLU A 28 -5.41 -2.61 -3.66
N HIS A 29 -6.23 -2.14 -2.71
CA HIS A 29 -6.76 -0.78 -2.76
C HIS A 29 -5.69 0.27 -2.51
N PHE A 30 -4.65 -0.06 -1.74
CA PHE A 30 -3.52 0.84 -1.48
C PHE A 30 -2.41 0.76 -2.54
N ILE A 31 -2.29 -0.39 -3.23
CA ILE A 31 -1.35 -0.54 -4.35
C ILE A 31 -1.88 0.15 -5.61
N SER A 32 -3.21 0.23 -5.75
CA SER A 32 -3.85 0.91 -6.87
C SER A 32 -3.43 2.38 -6.96
N MET A 33 -3.14 2.82 -8.19
CA MET A 33 -2.92 4.23 -8.53
C MET A 33 -4.17 4.85 -9.19
N ASP A 34 -5.32 4.17 -9.15
CA ASP A 34 -6.60 4.79 -9.50
C ASP A 34 -7.05 5.68 -8.33
N PRO A 35 -7.17 7.02 -8.52
CA PRO A 35 -7.59 7.93 -7.45
C PRO A 35 -9.02 7.67 -6.94
N LYS A 36 -9.80 6.83 -7.60
CA LYS A 36 -11.16 6.44 -7.17
C LYS A 36 -11.17 5.24 -6.22
N VAL A 37 -10.04 4.56 -6.03
CA VAL A 37 -9.92 3.33 -5.26
C VAL A 37 -9.09 3.60 -3.99
N GLY A 38 -9.51 3.02 -2.87
CA GLY A 38 -8.74 3.09 -1.61
C GLY A 38 -8.96 4.37 -0.81
N GLN A 39 -7.92 4.79 -0.08
CA GLN A 39 -7.93 5.96 0.80
C GLN A 39 -6.70 6.83 0.51
N GLY A 40 -6.85 8.15 0.64
CA GLY A 40 -5.78 9.12 0.38
C GLY A 40 -5.89 9.79 -0.99
N ALA A 41 -4.75 10.28 -1.50
CA ALA A 41 -4.65 10.91 -2.81
C ALA A 41 -3.54 10.25 -3.63
N VAL A 42 -3.82 10.03 -4.90
CA VAL A 42 -2.80 9.57 -5.86
C VAL A 42 -2.14 10.81 -6.48
N SER A 43 -0.82 10.82 -6.49
CA SER A 43 -0.03 11.93 -7.03
C SER A 43 1.03 11.40 -7.97
N THR A 44 1.28 12.16 -9.04
CA THR A 44 2.47 11.97 -9.86
C THR A 44 3.73 12.31 -9.06
N LEU A 45 4.87 11.83 -9.53
CA LEU A 45 6.16 12.15 -8.89
C LEU A 45 6.41 13.66 -8.83
N SER A 46 6.02 14.42 -9.87
CA SER A 46 6.18 15.87 -9.91
C SER A 46 5.33 16.58 -8.87
N GLU A 47 4.08 16.15 -8.67
CA GLU A 47 3.20 16.72 -7.64
C GLU A 47 3.72 16.41 -6.25
N LEU A 48 4.15 15.16 -6.02
CA LEU A 48 4.71 14.74 -4.74
C LEU A 48 5.99 15.52 -4.41
N ALA A 49 6.89 15.68 -5.37
CA ALA A 49 8.10 16.49 -5.20
C ALA A 49 7.78 17.99 -5.02
N HIS A 50 6.72 18.50 -5.65
CA HIS A 50 6.29 19.88 -5.46
C HIS A 50 5.74 20.13 -4.06
N TRP A 51 4.97 19.18 -3.51
CA TRP A 51 4.32 19.32 -2.21
C TRP A 51 5.27 19.06 -1.04
N PHE A 52 6.17 18.08 -1.18
CA PHE A 52 7.02 17.60 -0.08
C PHE A 52 8.52 17.86 -0.29
N GLY A 53 8.93 18.33 -1.47
CA GLY A 53 10.30 18.75 -1.71
C GLY A 53 10.54 20.13 -1.10
N ASP A 54 11.39 20.20 -0.08
CA ASP A 54 11.87 21.47 0.45
C ASP A 54 12.53 22.30 -0.66
N LYS A 55 12.11 23.55 -0.82
CA LYS A 55 12.73 24.51 -1.74
C LYS A 55 14.03 25.12 -1.20
N ASN A 56 14.50 24.69 -0.03
CA ASN A 56 15.68 25.25 0.61
C ASN A 56 16.90 24.38 0.30
N TYR A 57 17.61 24.74 -0.78
CA TYR A 57 19.02 24.41 -0.99
C TYR A 57 19.77 25.69 -1.34
#